data_AF-A0AB34GI67-F1
#
_entry.id   AF-A0AB34GI67-F1
#
_cell.length_a   1.000
_cell.length_b   1.000
_cell.length_c   1.000
_cell.angle_alpha   90.00
_cell.angle_beta   90.00
_cell.angle_gamma   90.00
#
_symmetry.space_group_name_H-M   'P 1'
#
loop_
_entity.id
_entity.type
_entity.pdbx_description
1 polymer ?
#
loop_
_entity_poly.entity_id
_entity_poly.type
_entity_poly.pdbx_seq_one_letter_code
_entity_poly.pdbx_strand_id
1 'polypeptide(L)'
;MPALDELDTAAASKHLEVMFLPLPWKDILSIVTIMAAEVQIVLYEDDSVQVQYVDGSRLQLSPCGSEFLFEKAPPISAHPLQQPERIRQRTHFVISTYREQLQRALDFRNSFATCPFLSESIIPSERKKVIFFKLHF
;
A
#
# COMPACT_ATOMS: atom_id res chain seq x y z
N MET A 1 -33.82 -67.89 12.47
CA MET A 1 -32.98 -67.80 11.25
C MET A 1 -33.45 -66.57 10.48
N PRO A 2 -32.57 -65.67 10.00
CA PRO A 2 -31.11 -65.77 9.74
C PRO A 2 -30.29 -65.21 10.93
N ALA A 3 -29.08 -65.70 11.26
CA ALA A 3 -27.78 -65.75 10.56
C ALA A 3 -27.01 -64.41 10.71
N LEU A 4 -26.00 -64.35 11.61
CA LEU A 4 -24.53 -64.42 11.36
C LEU A 4 -24.02 -63.17 10.62
N ASP A 5 -22.97 -62.44 10.98
CA ASP A 5 -21.90 -62.60 11.97
C ASP A 5 -21.22 -61.23 12.18
N GLU A 6 -20.60 -61.11 13.35
CA GLU A 6 -19.43 -60.31 13.70
C GLU A 6 -18.58 -59.74 12.54
N LEU A 7 -18.17 -58.47 12.68
CA LEU A 7 -16.72 -58.21 12.76
C LEU A 7 -16.43 -57.01 13.66
N ASP A 8 -15.82 -57.37 14.78
CA ASP A 8 -15.11 -56.58 15.76
C ASP A 8 -13.94 -55.81 15.12
N THR A 9 -13.73 -54.53 15.43
CA THR A 9 -12.37 -54.00 15.59
C THR A 9 -12.35 -52.73 16.44
N ALA A 10 -11.83 -52.90 17.65
CA ALA A 10 -11.37 -51.89 18.57
C ALA A 10 -10.29 -50.95 18.00
N ALA A 11 -10.28 -49.70 18.47
CA ALA A 11 -9.12 -48.87 18.86
C ALA A 11 -9.54 -47.39 18.83
N ALA A 12 -9.87 -46.74 19.94
CA ALA A 12 -8.95 -46.18 20.93
C ALA A 12 -7.93 -45.17 20.36
N SER A 13 -7.89 -44.01 21.01
CA SER A 13 -6.84 -42.97 20.98
C SER A 13 -6.85 -41.99 19.80
N LYS A 14 -6.52 -40.73 19.95
CA LYS A 14 -6.24 -39.82 21.08
C LYS A 14 -6.06 -38.47 20.37
N HIS A 15 -6.53 -37.40 20.99
CA HIS A 15 -5.74 -36.18 21.13
C HIS A 15 -4.98 -35.68 19.89
N LEU A 16 -5.55 -34.74 19.15
CA LEU A 16 -4.78 -33.67 18.50
C LEU A 16 -5.62 -32.39 18.55
N GLU A 17 -5.57 -31.81 19.75
CA GLU A 17 -5.79 -30.41 20.02
C GLU A 17 -4.79 -29.63 19.16
N VAL A 18 -5.19 -29.28 17.93
CA VAL A 18 -4.43 -28.36 17.09
C VAL A 18 -4.58 -26.99 17.73
N MET A 19 -3.56 -26.66 18.54
CA MET A 19 -3.28 -25.36 19.11
C MET A 19 -3.59 -24.24 18.10
N PHE A 20 -4.79 -23.69 18.19
CA PHE A 20 -5.06 -22.32 17.78
C PHE A 20 -4.33 -21.41 18.77
N LEU A 21 -3.02 -21.27 18.58
CA LEU A 21 -2.28 -20.16 19.17
C LEU A 21 -2.94 -18.86 18.68
N PRO A 22 -3.38 -17.97 19.56
CA PRO A 22 -3.88 -16.67 19.15
C PRO A 22 -2.67 -15.85 18.72
N LEU A 23 -2.26 -15.99 17.45
CA LEU A 23 -1.40 -15.00 16.83
C LEU A 23 -2.14 -13.66 16.92
N PRO A 24 -1.55 -12.62 17.54
CA PRO A 24 -2.17 -11.32 17.64
C PRO A 24 -2.13 -10.69 16.26
N TRP A 25 -3.10 -11.03 15.42
CA TRP A 25 -3.41 -10.36 14.16
C TRP A 25 -3.51 -8.84 14.32
N LYS A 26 -3.79 -8.36 15.54
CA LYS A 26 -3.72 -6.96 15.97
C LYS A 26 -2.33 -6.35 15.80
N ASP A 27 -1.27 -7.10 16.07
CA ASP A 27 0.12 -6.65 15.93
C ASP A 27 0.57 -6.71 14.45
N ILE A 28 0.04 -7.65 13.67
CA ILE A 28 0.26 -7.71 12.21
C ILE A 28 -0.46 -6.54 11.52
N LEU A 29 -1.69 -6.21 11.93
CA LEU A 29 -2.42 -5.04 11.46
C LEU A 29 -1.76 -3.73 11.90
N SER A 30 -1.15 -3.70 13.09
CA SER A 30 -0.37 -2.54 13.56
C SER A 30 0.89 -2.30 12.73
N ILE A 31 1.49 -3.35 12.16
CA ILE A 31 2.59 -3.24 11.17
C ILE A 31 2.04 -2.83 9.78
N VAL A 32 0.82 -3.24 9.43
CA VAL A 32 0.22 -3.03 8.10
C VAL A 32 -0.38 -1.62 7.92
N THR A 33 -0.64 -0.84 8.96
CA THR A 33 -1.24 0.49 8.75
C THR A 33 -0.87 1.50 9.85
N ILE A 34 0.38 1.94 9.87
CA ILE A 34 0.62 3.34 10.22
C ILE A 34 0.35 4.13 8.94
N MET A 35 -0.88 4.63 8.81
CA MET A 35 -1.19 5.71 7.86
C MET A 35 -0.26 6.87 8.21
N ALA A 36 0.84 6.99 7.47
CA ALA A 36 1.74 8.11 7.64
C ALA A 36 0.96 9.36 7.23
N ALA A 37 0.57 10.17 8.21
CA ALA A 37 -0.13 11.42 7.94
C ALA A 37 0.78 12.34 7.11
N GLU A 38 0.21 12.99 6.11
CA GLU A 38 0.94 13.96 5.29
C GLU A 38 1.18 15.23 6.10
N VAL A 39 2.45 15.63 6.24
CA VAL A 39 2.84 16.92 6.84
C VAL A 39 2.75 18.02 5.79
N GLN A 40 3.22 17.71 4.57
CA GLN A 40 3.29 18.66 3.48
C GLN A 40 3.18 17.95 2.14
N ILE A 41 2.48 18.58 1.19
CA ILE A 41 2.47 18.19 -0.21
C ILE A 41 2.90 19.41 -1.04
N VAL A 42 3.89 19.25 -1.89
CA VAL A 42 4.47 20.29 -2.75
C VAL A 42 4.31 19.88 -4.21
N LEU A 43 3.74 20.75 -5.03
CA LEU A 43 3.76 20.65 -6.50
C LEU A 43 4.87 21.57 -7.02
N TYR A 44 5.80 21.01 -7.78
CA TYR A 44 6.87 21.77 -8.44
C TYR A 44 6.41 22.27 -9.81
N GLU A 45 7.19 23.19 -10.38
CA GLU A 45 6.93 23.80 -11.69
C GLU A 45 6.94 22.77 -12.83
N ASP A 46 7.70 21.69 -12.68
CA ASP A 46 7.76 20.59 -13.65
C ASP A 46 6.63 19.56 -13.47
N ASP A 47 5.56 19.89 -12.73
CA ASP A 47 4.45 19.00 -12.34
C ASP A 47 4.85 17.79 -11.46
N SER A 48 6.11 17.70 -11.00
CA SER A 48 6.48 16.70 -10.02
C SER A 48 5.85 17.04 -8.66
N VAL A 49 5.48 16.00 -7.90
CA VAL A 49 4.88 16.17 -6.57
C VAL A 49 5.74 15.51 -5.53
N GLN A 50 5.96 16.19 -4.41
CA GLN A 50 6.60 15.61 -3.24
C GLN A 50 5.66 15.66 -2.05
N VAL A 51 5.51 14.52 -1.38
CA VAL A 51 4.81 14.36 -0.11
C VAL A 51 5.83 14.09 0.97
N GLN A 52 5.76 14.84 2.06
CA GLN A 52 6.51 14.58 3.27
C GLN A 52 5.56 14.08 4.35
N TYR A 53 5.94 12.98 5.00
CA TYR A 53 5.13 12.32 6.01
C TYR A 53 5.65 12.59 7.43
N VAL A 54 4.80 12.37 8.43
CA VAL A 54 5.13 12.59 9.85
C VAL A 54 6.29 11.71 10.34
N ASP A 55 6.43 10.51 9.78
CA ASP A 55 7.53 9.58 10.10
C ASP A 55 8.88 10.04 9.52
N GLY A 56 8.90 11.13 8.75
CA GLY A 56 10.08 11.66 8.07
C GLY A 56 10.34 11.01 6.70
N SER A 57 9.53 10.03 6.30
CA SER A 57 9.59 9.45 4.96
C SER A 57 9.08 10.44 3.91
N ARG A 58 9.44 10.16 2.65
CA ARG A 58 9.11 11.03 1.52
C ARG A 58 8.63 10.20 0.34
N LEU A 59 7.61 10.71 -0.36
CA LEU A 59 7.17 10.18 -1.64
C LEU A 59 7.33 11.26 -2.70
N GLN A 60 8.04 10.96 -3.78
CA GLN A 60 8.14 11.82 -4.96
C GLN A 60 7.45 11.15 -6.13
N LEU A 61 6.62 11.91 -6.83
CA LEU A 61 5.92 11.54 -8.05
C LEU A 61 6.61 12.20 -9.23
N SER A 62 6.74 11.45 -10.33
CA SER A 62 7.20 12.01 -11.59
C SER A 62 6.19 13.04 -12.15
N PRO A 63 6.65 13.99 -12.98
CA PRO A 63 5.82 14.97 -13.68
C PRO A 63 4.54 14.41 -14.30
N CYS A 64 4.62 13.21 -14.88
CA CYS A 64 3.50 12.54 -15.54
C CYS A 64 2.73 11.55 -14.65
N GLY A 65 3.12 11.40 -13.38
CA GLY A 65 2.52 10.48 -12.42
C GLY A 65 2.76 9.00 -12.72
N SER A 66 3.60 8.66 -13.72
CA SER A 66 3.84 7.28 -14.14
C SER A 66 4.83 6.51 -13.26
N GLU A 67 5.62 7.22 -12.47
CA GLU A 67 6.64 6.67 -11.59
C GLU A 67 6.63 7.39 -10.25
N PHE A 68 7.03 6.68 -9.21
CA PHE A 68 7.24 7.25 -7.90
C PHE A 68 8.54 6.75 -7.27
N LEU A 69 9.09 7.57 -6.38
CA LEU A 69 10.21 7.27 -5.50
C LEU A 69 9.72 7.39 -4.05
N PHE A 70 9.87 6.35 -3.26
CA PHE A 70 9.64 6.40 -1.82
C PHE A 70 10.98 6.30 -1.09
N GLU A 71 11.24 7.25 -0.20
CA GLU A 71 12.43 7.30 0.65
C GLU A 71 12.00 7.12 2.10
N LYS A 72 12.52 6.09 2.77
CA LYS A 72 12.28 5.90 4.20
C LYS A 72 13.09 6.90 5.02
N ALA A 73 12.56 7.26 6.18
CA ALA A 73 13.33 8.05 7.13
C ALA A 73 14.60 7.29 7.55
N PRO A 74 15.78 7.92 7.51
CA PRO A 74 16.99 7.29 8.03
C PRO A 74 16.84 7.04 9.54
N PRO A 75 17.27 5.88 10.05
CA PRO A 75 17.24 5.63 11.49
C PRO A 75 18.13 6.64 12.22
N ILE A 76 17.84 6.90 13.50
CA ILE A 76 18.59 7.87 14.32
C ILE A 76 20.09 7.54 14.38
N SER A 77 20.44 6.25 14.28
CA SER A 77 21.81 5.76 14.27
C SER A 77 22.48 5.79 12.89
N ALA A 78 21.77 6.18 11.82
CA ALA A 78 22.35 6.25 10.49
C ALA A 78 23.41 7.35 10.40
N HIS A 79 24.48 7.04 9.69
CA HIS A 79 25.51 8.04 9.41
C HIS A 79 24.95 9.12 8.47
N PRO A 80 25.28 10.42 8.63
CA PRO A 80 24.73 11.49 7.79
C PRO A 80 24.99 11.34 6.27
N LEU A 81 26.08 10.66 5.90
CA LEU A 81 26.40 10.35 4.49
C LEU A 81 25.76 9.06 3.98
N GLN A 82 25.10 8.29 4.85
CA GLN A 82 24.42 7.07 4.45
C GLN A 82 23.16 7.43 3.66
N GLN A 83 23.03 6.87 2.46
CA GLN A 83 21.83 7.10 1.65
C GLN A 83 20.62 6.42 2.32
N PRO A 84 19.47 7.12 2.40
CA PRO A 84 18.24 6.52 2.88
C PRO A 84 17.82 5.33 2.00
N GLU A 85 17.12 4.37 2.61
CA GLU A 85 16.51 3.29 1.85
C GLU A 85 15.46 3.88 0.91
N ARG A 86 15.63 3.64 -0.39
CA ARG A 86 14.77 4.20 -1.43
C ARG A 86 14.27 3.13 -2.38
N ILE A 87 13.01 3.26 -2.78
CA ILE A 87 12.34 2.38 -3.74
C ILE A 87 11.78 3.24 -4.86
N ARG A 88 12.17 2.94 -6.10
CA ARG A 88 11.59 3.55 -7.29
C ARG A 88 10.78 2.51 -8.05
N GLN A 89 9.52 2.83 -8.33
CA GLN A 89 8.61 1.93 -9.03
C GLN A 89 7.74 2.71 -10.02
N ARG A 90 7.29 2.02 -11.07
CA ARG A 90 6.22 2.54 -11.93
C ARG A 90 4.92 2.47 -11.17
N THR A 91 4.16 3.55 -11.22
CA THR A 91 2.84 3.70 -10.60
C THR A 91 1.95 2.51 -10.91
N HIS A 92 1.90 2.07 -12.17
CA HIS A 92 1.10 0.92 -12.61
C HIS A 92 1.37 -0.40 -11.84
N PHE A 93 2.58 -0.58 -11.31
CA PHE A 93 2.99 -1.78 -10.56
C PHE A 93 3.13 -1.51 -9.06
N VAL A 94 2.47 -0.47 -8.55
CA VAL A 94 2.45 -0.15 -7.12
C VAL A 94 1.93 -1.35 -6.32
N ILE A 95 2.65 -1.70 -5.27
CA ILE A 95 2.23 -2.71 -4.30
C ILE A 95 1.33 -2.10 -3.23
N SER A 96 0.56 -2.93 -2.52
CA SER A 96 -0.41 -2.49 -1.50
C SER A 96 0.17 -1.53 -0.47
N THR A 97 1.45 -1.68 -0.10
CA THR A 97 2.13 -0.87 0.92
C THR A 97 2.19 0.62 0.60
N TYR A 98 2.23 0.99 -0.70
CA TYR A 98 2.38 2.38 -1.14
C TYR A 98 1.14 2.91 -1.87
N ARG A 99 0.13 2.05 -2.05
CA ARG A 99 -0.99 2.34 -2.96
C ARG A 99 -1.82 3.53 -2.50
N GLU A 100 -2.08 3.63 -1.20
CA GLU A 100 -2.89 4.72 -0.65
C GLU A 100 -2.16 6.06 -0.68
N GLN A 101 -0.88 6.07 -0.27
CA GLN A 101 -0.01 7.25 -0.37
C GLN A 101 0.06 7.76 -1.81
N LEU A 102 0.28 6.83 -2.74
CA LEU A 102 0.39 7.15 -4.17
C LEU A 102 -0.93 7.69 -4.72
N GLN A 103 -2.06 7.12 -4.33
CA GLN A 103 -3.37 7.59 -4.76
C GLN A 103 -3.63 9.03 -4.31
N ARG A 104 -3.36 9.37 -3.04
CA ARG A 104 -3.53 10.74 -2.53
C ARG A 104 -2.61 11.74 -3.24
N ALA A 105 -1.36 11.36 -3.47
CA ALA A 105 -0.41 12.19 -4.19
C ALA A 105 -0.85 12.44 -5.65
N LEU A 106 -1.40 11.41 -6.32
CA LEU A 106 -1.96 11.52 -7.66
C LEU A 106 -3.24 12.37 -7.70
N ASP A 107 -4.13 12.25 -6.72
CA ASP A 107 -5.33 13.09 -6.62
C ASP A 107 -4.95 14.57 -6.48
N PHE A 108 -3.95 14.86 -5.64
CA PHE A 108 -3.41 16.21 -5.48
C PHE A 108 -2.83 16.72 -6.80
N ARG A 109 -1.92 15.97 -7.45
CA ARG A 109 -1.35 16.33 -8.75
C ARG A 109 -2.45 16.61 -9.78
N ASN A 110 -3.39 15.68 -9.93
CA ASN A 110 -4.47 15.77 -10.92
C ASN A 110 -5.41 16.96 -10.68
N SER A 111 -5.42 17.53 -9.47
CA SER A 111 -6.18 18.74 -9.18
C SER A 111 -5.59 19.99 -9.82
N PHE A 112 -4.29 20.00 -10.12
CA PHE A 112 -3.57 21.16 -10.67
C PHE A 112 -2.97 20.91 -12.06
N ALA A 113 -2.73 19.65 -12.43
CA ALA A 113 -2.08 19.31 -13.69
C ALA A 113 -2.98 19.57 -14.90
N THR A 114 -2.40 20.13 -15.96
CA THR A 114 -3.04 20.27 -17.28
C THR A 114 -3.37 18.90 -17.88
N CYS A 115 -2.45 17.94 -17.75
CA CYS A 115 -2.60 16.57 -18.24
C CYS A 115 -2.63 15.60 -17.03
N PRO A 116 -3.83 15.15 -16.61
CA PRO A 116 -3.98 14.30 -15.44
C PRO A 116 -3.54 12.86 -15.72
N PHE A 117 -3.11 12.16 -14.67
CA PHE A 117 -2.85 10.73 -14.71
C PHE A 117 -4.20 9.98 -14.67
N LEU A 118 -4.39 8.97 -15.53
CA LEU A 118 -5.70 8.35 -15.78
C LEU A 118 -5.75 6.83 -15.61
N SER A 119 -4.77 6.17 -14.95
CA SER A 119 -4.80 4.70 -14.83
C SER A 119 -5.97 4.19 -13.97
N GLU A 120 -6.79 3.26 -14.49
CA GLU A 120 -7.93 2.61 -13.78
C GLU A 120 -7.50 1.77 -12.58
N SER A 121 -6.32 1.16 -12.64
CA SER A 121 -5.81 0.30 -11.57
C SER A 121 -5.59 1.03 -10.25
N ILE A 122 -5.46 2.37 -10.29
CA ILE A 122 -5.00 3.19 -9.17
C ILE A 122 -5.97 4.33 -8.88
N ILE A 123 -6.55 4.96 -9.92
CA ILE A 123 -7.58 5.98 -9.76
C ILE A 123 -8.95 5.33 -9.98
N PRO A 124 -9.81 5.27 -8.94
CA PRO A 124 -11.16 4.75 -9.07
C PRO A 124 -11.96 5.49 -10.14
N SER A 125 -12.81 4.76 -10.85
CA SER A 125 -13.60 5.24 -11.99
C SER A 125 -14.51 6.43 -11.63
N GLU A 126 -14.95 6.53 -10.38
CA GLU A 126 -15.78 7.62 -9.86
C GLU A 126 -15.04 8.97 -9.92
N ARG A 127 -13.73 8.96 -9.62
CA ARG A 127 -12.89 10.17 -9.59
C ARG A 127 -12.48 10.63 -10.98
N LYS A 128 -12.46 9.72 -11.95
CA LYS A 128 -12.13 10.05 -13.34
C LYS A 128 -13.12 10.99 -13.99
N LYS A 129 -14.41 10.86 -13.67
CA LYS A 129 -15.45 11.73 -14.23
C LYS A 129 -15.13 13.20 -13.96
N VAL A 130 -14.70 13.53 -12.75
CA VAL A 130 -14.30 14.89 -12.34
C VAL A 130 -13.09 15.39 -13.13
N ILE A 131 -12.14 14.50 -13.41
CA ILE A 131 -10.93 14.80 -14.18
C ILE A 131 -11.26 15.05 -15.66
N PHE A 132 -12.14 14.24 -16.26
CA PHE A 132 -12.54 14.40 -17.66
C PHE A 132 -13.27 15.72 -17.92
N PHE A 133 -14.05 16.24 -16.96
CA PHE A 133 -14.68 17.56 -17.11
C PHE A 133 -13.66 18.72 -17.17
N LYS A 134 -12.49 18.59 -16.54
CA LYS A 134 -11.43 19.60 -16.61
C LYS A 134 -10.70 19.63 -17.96
N LEU A 135 -10.67 18.52 -18.69
CA LEU A 135 -9.99 18.41 -19.99
C LEU A 135 -10.83 18.90 -21.17
N HIS A 136 -12.12 19.20 -20.93
CA HIS A 136 -13.09 19.59 -21.96
C HIS A 136 -13.42 21.09 -21.99
N PHE A 137 -12.71 21.91 -21.21
CA PHE A 137 -12.76 23.38 -21.22
C PHE A 137 -11.35 23.92 -21.47
#